data_AF-A0A1G5HGX6-F1
#
_entry.id   AF-A0A1G5HGX6-F1
#
_cell.length_a   1.000
_cell.length_b   1.000
_cell.length_c   1.000
_cell.angle_alpha   90.00
_cell.angle_beta   90.00
_cell.angle_gamma   90.00
#
_symmetry.space_group_name_H-M   'P 1'
#
loop_
_entity.id
_entity.type
_entity.pdbx_description
1 polymer ?
#
loop_
_entity_poly.entity_id
_entity_poly.type
_entity_poly.pdbx_seq_one_letter_code
_entity_poly.pdbx_strand_id
1 'polypeptide(L)'
;MASPAHALVLSFYSRFSGRIALSVGYGPGLVEIFPFVFEDLCGTPIGIIALAVMVQDDREVVHLYHLGAFIPGSGNGTKMLEELCREANRLCVAISLSPTPCPDGTPPLLDVKALDAWYRRFGFQGDAHLVREPVSSR
;
A
#
# COMPACT_ATOMS: atom_id res chain seq x y z
N MET A 1 -12.99 -4.04 -19.73
CA MET A 1 -12.25 -4.87 -18.74
C MET A 1 -11.50 -3.92 -17.84
N ALA A 2 -11.52 -4.14 -16.52
CA ALA A 2 -10.68 -3.36 -15.62
C ALA A 2 -9.21 -3.61 -15.95
N SER A 3 -8.37 -2.58 -15.91
CA SER A 3 -6.93 -2.74 -16.07
C SER A 3 -6.33 -3.55 -14.90
N PRO A 4 -5.12 -4.11 -15.04
CA PRO A 4 -4.49 -4.85 -13.94
C PRO A 4 -4.37 -4.04 -12.65
N ALA A 5 -4.06 -2.74 -12.74
CA ALA A 5 -3.99 -1.85 -11.57
C ALA A 5 -5.35 -1.68 -10.88
N HIS A 6 -6.42 -1.46 -11.65
CA HIS A 6 -7.78 -1.42 -11.11
C HIS A 6 -8.20 -2.76 -10.52
N ALA A 7 -7.84 -3.88 -11.16
CA ALA A 7 -8.12 -5.22 -10.66
C ALA A 7 -7.44 -5.49 -9.30
N LEU A 8 -6.21 -5.00 -9.11
CA LEU A 8 -5.49 -5.08 -7.83
C LEU A 8 -6.22 -4.31 -6.73
N VAL A 9 -6.59 -3.06 -7.00
CA VAL A 9 -7.33 -2.24 -6.01
C VAL A 9 -8.67 -2.88 -5.67
N LEU A 10 -9.43 -3.33 -6.68
CA LEU A 10 -10.75 -3.94 -6.48
C LEU A 10 -10.66 -5.29 -5.77
N SER A 11 -9.60 -6.10 -5.97
CA SER A 11 -9.46 -7.39 -5.28
C SER A 11 -9.36 -7.21 -3.77
N PHE A 12 -8.72 -6.13 -3.31
CA PHE A 12 -8.69 -5.76 -1.90
C PHE A 12 -9.97 -5.08 -1.44
N TYR A 13 -10.42 -4.08 -2.17
CA TYR A 13 -11.56 -3.25 -1.77
C TYR A 13 -12.87 -4.04 -1.70
N SER A 14 -13.07 -5.02 -2.58
CA SER A 14 -14.25 -5.91 -2.54
C SER A 14 -14.14 -7.03 -1.51
N ARG A 15 -12.92 -7.46 -1.16
CA ARG A 15 -12.68 -8.54 -0.20
C ARG A 15 -12.97 -8.14 1.24
N PHE A 16 -12.60 -6.91 1.62
CA PHE A 16 -12.81 -6.43 2.99
C PHE A 16 -14.02 -5.51 3.05
N SER A 17 -14.89 -5.67 4.07
CA SER A 17 -16.09 -4.83 4.23
C SER A 17 -15.82 -3.55 5.02
N GLY A 18 -14.78 -3.52 5.85
CA GLY A 18 -14.46 -2.35 6.67
C GLY A 18 -14.04 -1.15 5.81
N ARG A 19 -14.62 0.01 6.10
CA ARG A 19 -14.37 1.28 5.43
C ARG A 19 -13.94 2.32 6.44
N ILE A 20 -13.10 3.26 6.00
CA ILE A 20 -12.65 4.37 6.83
C ILE A 20 -12.47 5.61 5.96
N ALA A 21 -12.86 6.76 6.49
CA ALA A 21 -12.54 8.04 5.88
C ALA A 21 -11.08 8.37 6.18
N LEU A 22 -10.28 8.63 5.13
CA LEU A 22 -8.93 9.15 5.26
C LEU A 22 -8.84 10.48 4.54
N SER A 23 -8.30 11.48 5.23
CA SER A 23 -7.86 12.73 4.63
C SER A 23 -6.42 12.57 4.19
N VAL A 24 -6.17 12.67 2.90
CA VAL A 24 -4.83 12.58 2.30
C VAL A 24 -4.57 13.82 1.46
N GLY A 25 -3.29 14.18 1.29
CA GLY A 25 -2.91 15.26 0.39
C GLY A 25 -3.21 14.87 -1.06
N TYR A 26 -4.00 15.69 -1.77
CA TYR A 26 -4.35 15.46 -3.17
C TYR A 26 -3.29 16.07 -4.09
N GLY A 27 -2.76 15.26 -5.01
CA GLY A 27 -1.94 15.73 -6.13
C GLY A 27 -2.74 15.83 -7.43
N PRO A 28 -2.34 16.68 -8.39
CA PRO A 28 -2.96 16.73 -9.71
C PRO A 28 -2.77 15.37 -10.42
N GLY A 29 -3.85 14.73 -10.83
CA GLY A 29 -3.86 13.41 -11.48
C GLY A 29 -4.38 12.26 -10.61
N LEU A 30 -4.69 12.53 -9.34
CA LEU A 30 -5.35 11.56 -8.47
C LEU A 30 -6.86 11.53 -8.75
N VAL A 31 -7.37 10.38 -9.19
CA VAL A 31 -8.80 10.21 -9.51
C VAL A 31 -9.59 9.74 -8.29
N GLU A 32 -9.10 8.72 -7.60
CA GLU A 32 -9.81 8.11 -6.47
C GLU A 32 -8.83 7.35 -5.55
N ILE A 33 -9.10 7.39 -4.25
CA ILE A 33 -8.40 6.60 -3.23
C ILE A 33 -9.38 5.63 -2.60
N PHE A 34 -8.93 4.40 -2.40
CA PHE A 34 -9.70 3.28 -1.90
C PHE A 34 -9.18 2.87 -0.53
N PRO A 35 -9.63 3.53 0.57
CA PRO A 35 -9.28 3.14 1.92
C PRO A 35 -10.14 1.95 2.37
N PHE A 36 -9.50 0.96 2.99
CA PHE A 36 -10.18 -0.19 3.58
C PHE A 36 -9.47 -0.68 4.84
N VAL A 37 -10.24 -1.36 5.69
CA VAL A 37 -9.70 -2.05 6.87
C VAL A 37 -9.24 -3.44 6.43
N PHE A 38 -7.97 -3.75 6.65
CA PHE A 38 -7.40 -5.05 6.35
C PHE A 38 -7.64 -6.01 7.51
N GLU A 39 -8.10 -7.22 7.18
CA GLU A 39 -8.34 -8.29 8.15
C GLU A 39 -7.36 -9.45 7.92
N ASP A 40 -6.96 -10.11 9.01
CA ASP A 40 -6.19 -11.34 8.93
C ASP A 40 -7.03 -12.54 8.44
N LEU A 41 -6.43 -13.73 8.38
CA LEU A 41 -7.11 -14.95 7.92
C LEU A 41 -8.28 -15.37 8.81
N CYS A 42 -8.35 -14.86 10.05
CA CYS A 42 -9.43 -15.13 10.99
C CYS A 42 -10.54 -14.06 10.92
N GLY A 43 -10.43 -13.08 10.02
CA GLY A 43 -11.35 -11.94 9.93
C GLY A 43 -11.11 -10.88 11.01
N THR A 44 -9.96 -10.91 11.70
CA THR A 44 -9.65 -9.90 12.71
C THR A 44 -9.09 -8.64 12.03
N PRO A 45 -9.65 -7.45 12.28
CA PRO A 45 -9.08 -6.21 11.78
C PRO A 45 -7.66 -5.98 12.34
N ILE A 46 -6.66 -5.82 11.46
CA ILE A 46 -5.25 -5.66 11.86
C ILE A 46 -4.63 -4.34 11.42
N GLY A 47 -5.28 -3.60 10.51
CA GLY A 47 -4.81 -2.31 10.07
C GLY A 47 -5.64 -1.69 8.95
N ILE A 48 -5.12 -0.61 8.38
CA ILE A 48 -5.71 0.16 7.30
C ILE A 48 -4.72 0.20 6.14
N ILE A 49 -5.26 0.03 4.93
CA ILE A 49 -4.54 0.29 3.68
C ILE A 49 -5.37 1.29 2.87
N ALA A 50 -4.69 2.22 2.20
CA ALA A 50 -5.29 3.07 1.17
C ALA A 50 -4.49 2.98 -0.12
N LEU A 51 -5.18 2.61 -1.20
CA LEU A 51 -4.59 2.44 -2.53
C LEU A 51 -5.22 3.41 -3.52
N ALA A 52 -4.47 3.82 -4.53
CA ALA A 52 -4.99 4.52 -5.70
C ALA A 52 -4.36 3.96 -6.97
N VAL A 53 -5.09 4.01 -8.07
CA VAL A 53 -4.50 3.85 -9.40
C VAL A 53 -3.98 5.20 -9.84
N MET A 54 -2.74 5.24 -10.32
CA MET A 54 -2.09 6.43 -10.86
C MET A 54 -1.43 6.09 -12.20
N VAL A 55 -1.28 7.10 -13.05
CA VAL A 55 -0.43 7.00 -14.24
C VAL A 55 0.93 7.61 -13.92
N GLN A 56 1.99 6.83 -14.10
CA GLN A 56 3.38 7.25 -13.94
C GLN A 56 4.18 6.75 -15.13
N ASP A 57 4.94 7.63 -15.80
CA ASP A 57 5.77 7.29 -16.96
C ASP A 57 4.99 6.51 -18.04
N ASP A 58 3.80 7.03 -18.40
CA ASP A 58 2.88 6.44 -19.39
C ASP A 58 2.36 5.02 -19.09
N ARG A 59 2.46 4.56 -17.83
CA ARG A 59 1.88 3.29 -17.38
C ARG A 59 1.07 3.45 -16.10
N GLU A 60 0.10 2.57 -15.89
CA GLU A 60 -0.64 2.51 -14.64
C GLU A 60 0.18 1.81 -13.54
N VAL A 61 0.19 2.41 -12.36
CA VAL A 61 0.78 1.89 -11.13
C VAL A 61 -0.25 1.99 -10.00
N VAL A 62 -0.09 1.17 -8.97
CA VAL A 62 -0.88 1.32 -7.74
C VAL A 62 -0.06 2.04 -6.69
N HIS A 63 -0.49 3.23 -6.30
CA HIS A 63 0.15 3.99 -5.24
C HIS A 63 -0.40 3.59 -3.88
N LEU A 64 0.49 3.24 -2.95
CA LEU A 64 0.18 2.99 -1.55
C LEU A 64 0.22 4.32 -0.78
N TYR A 65 -0.97 4.89 -0.56
CA TYR A 65 -1.14 6.17 0.14
C TYR A 65 -1.03 6.04 1.65
N HIS A 66 -1.51 4.92 2.20
CA HIS A 66 -1.50 4.70 3.63
C HIS A 66 -1.32 3.22 3.94
N LEU A 67 -0.49 2.93 4.93
CA LEU A 67 -0.36 1.64 5.56
C LEU A 67 -0.18 1.88 7.07
N GLY A 68 -1.16 1.45 7.85
CA GLY A 68 -1.17 1.65 9.30
C GLY A 68 -1.65 0.40 10.02
N ALA A 69 -0.85 -0.17 10.90
CA ALA A 69 -1.26 -1.29 11.75
C ALA A 69 -1.95 -0.78 13.02
N PHE A 70 -3.04 -1.41 13.45
CA PHE A 70 -3.75 -1.01 14.69
C PHE A 70 -2.94 -1.29 15.95
N ILE A 71 -2.05 -2.28 15.90
CA ILE A 71 -1.13 -2.61 16.99
C ILE A 71 0.30 -2.44 16.46
N PRO A 72 0.98 -1.33 16.79
CA PRO A 72 2.38 -1.12 16.42
C PRO A 72 3.30 -2.24 16.94
N GLY A 73 4.35 -2.59 16.17
CA GLY A 73 5.31 -3.62 16.56
C GLY A 73 4.84 -5.08 16.47
N SER A 74 3.56 -5.33 16.17
CA SER A 74 2.98 -6.68 16.05
C SER A 74 3.40 -7.46 14.79
N GLY A 75 4.13 -6.82 13.87
CA GLY A 75 4.42 -7.37 12.53
C GLY A 75 3.25 -7.29 11.54
N ASN A 76 2.10 -6.73 11.92
CA ASN A 76 0.94 -6.64 11.03
C ASN A 76 1.19 -5.76 9.79
N GLY A 77 2.00 -4.71 9.91
CA GLY A 77 2.43 -3.92 8.74
C GLY A 77 3.16 -4.75 7.70
N THR A 78 4.04 -5.66 8.14
CA THR A 78 4.73 -6.63 7.27
C THR A 78 3.73 -7.55 6.59
N LYS A 79 2.83 -8.19 7.35
CA LYS A 79 1.82 -9.11 6.79
C LYS A 79 0.95 -8.45 5.72
N MET A 80 0.48 -7.23 6.00
CA MET A 80 -0.33 -6.44 5.06
C MET A 80 0.45 -6.13 3.77
N LEU A 81 1.71 -5.71 3.89
CA LEU A 81 2.55 -5.40 2.74
C LEU A 81 2.91 -6.66 1.92
N GLU A 82 3.17 -7.79 2.58
CA GLU A 82 3.42 -9.08 1.91
C GLU A 82 2.22 -9.53 1.08
N GLU A 83 1.01 -9.41 1.63
CA GLU A 83 -0.23 -9.70 0.90
C GLU A 83 -0.36 -8.81 -0.34
N LEU A 84 -0.16 -7.50 -0.17
CA LEU A 84 -0.24 -6.52 -1.25
C LEU A 84 0.78 -6.84 -2.35
N CYS A 85 2.03 -7.13 -1.98
CA CYS A 85 3.09 -7.48 -2.92
C CYS A 85 2.78 -8.79 -3.66
N ARG A 86 2.22 -9.79 -2.97
CA ARG A 86 1.86 -11.08 -3.56
C ARG A 86 0.75 -10.92 -4.61
N GLU A 87 -0.28 -10.15 -4.28
CA GLU A 87 -1.38 -9.90 -5.21
C GLU A 87 -0.93 -9.03 -6.39
N ALA A 88 -0.07 -8.05 -6.16
CA ALA A 88 0.53 -7.25 -7.23
C ALA A 88 1.41 -8.09 -8.17
N ASN A 89 2.18 -9.04 -7.64
CA ASN A 89 2.91 -10.00 -8.48
C ASN A 89 1.96 -10.85 -9.33
N ARG A 90 0.88 -11.36 -8.73
CA ARG A 90 -0.13 -12.19 -9.42
C ARG A 90 -0.77 -11.46 -10.59
N LEU A 91 -0.98 -10.15 -10.46
CA LEU A 91 -1.59 -9.29 -11.47
C LEU A 91 -0.59 -8.55 -12.35
N CYS A 92 0.72 -8.76 -12.15
CA CYS A 92 1.79 -8.05 -12.85
C CYS A 92 1.67 -6.51 -12.74
N VAL A 93 1.44 -5.99 -11.54
CA VAL A 93 1.26 -4.55 -11.27
C VAL A 93 2.43 -4.01 -10.43
N ALA A 94 2.94 -2.84 -10.82
CA ALA A 94 3.92 -2.12 -10.01
C ALA A 94 3.24 -1.34 -8.87
N ILE A 95 3.87 -1.31 -7.69
CA ILE A 95 3.42 -0.54 -6.54
C ILE A 95 4.37 0.62 -6.31
N SER A 96 3.84 1.83 -6.11
CA SER A 96 4.63 3.00 -5.73
C SER A 96 4.24 3.54 -4.37
N LEU A 97 5.15 4.25 -3.69
CA LEU A 97 4.91 4.92 -2.41
C LEU A 97 5.97 5.98 -2.12
N SER A 98 5.66 6.89 -1.20
CA SER A 98 6.64 7.81 -0.61
C SER A 98 6.76 7.51 0.88
N PRO A 99 7.92 7.07 1.39
CA PRO A 99 8.06 6.62 2.77
C PRO A 99 8.04 7.81 3.73
N THR A 100 6.86 8.15 4.24
CA THR A 100 6.67 9.22 5.22
C THR A 100 5.95 8.66 6.45
N PRO A 101 6.55 8.75 7.65
CA PRO A 101 5.85 8.40 8.87
C PRO A 101 4.61 9.28 9.03
N CYS A 102 3.46 8.67 9.29
CA CYS A 102 2.23 9.41 9.54
C CYS A 102 2.35 10.10 10.92
N PRO A 103 2.23 11.44 11.00
CA PRO A 103 2.22 12.13 12.28
C PRO A 103 0.86 11.91 12.96
N ASP A 104 0.82 11.06 13.97
CA ASP A 104 -0.38 10.80 14.79
C ASP A 104 -0.32 11.45 16.18
N GLY A 105 0.63 12.38 16.37
CA GLY A 105 0.89 13.02 17.65
C GLY A 105 1.82 12.21 18.57
N THR A 106 2.22 11.00 18.17
CA THR A 106 3.27 10.22 18.85
C THR A 106 4.55 10.14 18.00
N PRO A 107 5.73 10.02 18.63
CA PRO A 107 6.95 9.76 17.88
C PRO A 107 6.81 8.45 17.10
N PRO A 108 7.12 8.44 15.79
CA PRO A 108 6.95 7.24 14.99
C PRO A 108 7.90 6.14 15.47
N LEU A 109 7.43 4.89 15.44
CA LEU A 109 8.24 3.72 15.80
C LEU A 109 9.48 3.57 14.90
N LEU A 110 9.34 3.97 13.64
CA LEU A 110 10.42 4.01 12.65
C LEU A 110 10.62 5.45 12.21
N ASP A 111 11.86 5.94 12.28
CA ASP A 111 12.22 7.16 11.59
C ASP A 111 12.16 6.96 10.06
N VAL A 112 12.28 8.07 9.30
CA VAL A 112 12.20 8.05 7.83
C VAL A 112 13.20 7.08 7.21
N LYS A 113 14.43 6.99 7.75
CA LYS A 113 15.50 6.15 7.21
C LYS A 113 15.23 4.67 7.49
N ALA A 114 14.75 4.34 8.68
CA ALA A 114 14.37 2.99 9.06
C ALA A 114 13.13 2.53 8.27
N LEU A 115 12.19 3.44 8.00
CA LEU A 115 11.01 3.17 7.19
C LEU A 115 11.38 2.92 5.71
N ASP A 116 12.23 3.76 5.12
CA ASP A 116 12.79 3.54 3.77
C ASP A 116 13.49 2.18 3.68
N ALA A 117 14.40 1.88 4.61
CA ALA A 117 15.10 0.61 4.65
C ALA A 117 14.14 -0.59 4.82
N TRP A 118 13.06 -0.44 5.59
CA TRP A 118 12.05 -1.46 5.74
C TRP A 118 11.31 -1.74 4.43
N TYR A 119 10.85 -0.71 3.71
CA TYR A 119 10.21 -0.89 2.40
C TYR A 119 11.14 -1.55 1.38
N ARG A 120 12.43 -1.19 1.35
CA ARG A 120 13.41 -1.79 0.42
C ARG A 120 13.55 -3.31 0.57
N ARG A 121 13.28 -3.87 1.76
CA ARG A 121 13.27 -5.33 1.98
C ARG A 121 12.20 -6.06 1.16
N PHE A 122 11.14 -5.35 0.74
CA PHE A 122 10.07 -5.89 -0.11
C PHE A 122 10.32 -5.69 -1.61
N GLY A 123 11.50 -5.15 -1.98
CA GLY A 123 11.90 -4.93 -3.37
C GLY A 123 11.56 -3.54 -3.91
N PHE A 124 11.18 -2.59 -3.05
CA PHE A 124 11.02 -1.20 -3.43
C PHE A 124 12.38 -0.54 -3.73
N GLN A 125 12.45 0.25 -4.79
CA GLN A 125 13.66 0.94 -5.27
C GLN A 125 13.34 2.37 -5.70
N GLY A 126 14.37 3.20 -5.85
CA GLY A 126 14.24 4.63 -6.13
C GLY A 126 14.73 5.50 -4.98
N ASP A 127 14.48 6.81 -5.09
CA ASP A 127 14.90 7.83 -4.13
C ASP A 127 13.74 8.20 -3.18
N ALA A 128 13.19 9.40 -3.30
CA ALA A 128 12.07 9.87 -2.46
C ALA A 128 10.73 9.21 -2.81
N HIS A 129 10.57 8.79 -4.06
CA HIS A 129 9.43 8.03 -4.55
C HIS A 129 9.91 6.62 -4.87
N LEU A 130 9.46 5.65 -4.07
CA LEU A 130 9.83 4.27 -4.19
C LEU A 130 8.85 3.53 -5.10
N VAL A 131 9.38 2.67 -5.96
CA VAL A 131 8.61 1.80 -6.85
C VAL A 131 9.09 0.37 -6.70
N ARG A 132 8.15 -0.55 -6.64
CA ARG A 132 8.38 -1.99 -6.67
C ARG A 132 7.76 -2.55 -7.93
N GLU A 133 8.60 -3.09 -8.81
CA GLU A 133 8.14 -3.87 -9.96
C GLU A 133 7.58 -5.23 -9.51
N PRO A 134 6.57 -5.76 -10.22
CA PRO A 134 6.10 -7.12 -9.97
C PRO A 134 7.21 -8.13 -10.32
N VAL A 135 7.39 -9.13 -9.47
CA VAL A 135 8.28 -10.26 -9.76
C VAL A 135 7.42 -11.46 -10.17
N SER A 136 7.74 -12.05 -11.32
CA SER A 136 7.10 -13.29 -11.75
C SER A 136 7.40 -14.40 -10.74
N SER A 137 6.36 -14.92 -10.10
CA SER A 137 6.43 -16.22 -9.44
C SER A 137 6.61 -17.28 -10.53
N ARG A 138 7.85 -17.73 -10.72
CA ARG A 138 8.14 -18.94 -11.51
C ARG A 138 7.62 -20.17 -10.79
#